data_AF-A0AAN9B5J1-F1
#
_entry.id   AF-A0AAN9B5J1-F1
#
_cell.length_a   1.000
_cell.length_b   1.000
_cell.length_c   1.000
_cell.angle_alpha   90.00
_cell.angle_beta   90.00
_cell.angle_gamma   90.00
#
_symmetry.space_group_name_H-M   'P 1'
#
loop_
_entity.id
_entity.type
_entity.pdbx_description
1 polymer ?
#
loop_
_entity_poly.entity_id
_entity_poly.type
_entity_poly.pdbx_seq_one_letter_code
_entity_poly.pdbx_strand_id
1 'polypeptide(L)'
;MASPDLVDIVKQLYPDALTRTYIVPPVHLARVPYNTDTVPGTGQEVLVLPSSEQLQKQQGNIQADFAQQHVLHNLQQLGDSGKEVMFVVSELNFKDYLNKPFYAKHTGKLPKPATLPKELRHHGKQGDFDILVIHRLYGILVGEIKSVGKTEASRADTEVVKVIDKAVKQLDKCEVHARHMVSDIAPGLTVRKTLFLPYVSQAQLQRILDDETNFKLQQAVCQSLGAANAAEAVQLCCCSDQLSQPASYWHVTPAVLSQLSTWWQHRMACTVDARLTDQLYLDIVAR
;
A
#
# COMPACT_ATOMS: atom_id res chain seq x y z
N MET A 1 -10.88 26.04 25.32
CA MET A 1 -9.56 25.62 24.80
C MET A 1 -9.66 25.56 23.29
N ALA A 2 -8.75 26.20 22.56
CA ALA A 2 -8.67 26.00 21.12
C ALA A 2 -8.38 24.52 20.86
N SER A 3 -9.08 23.93 19.88
CA SER A 3 -8.77 22.56 19.48
C SER A 3 -7.39 22.54 18.81
N PRO A 4 -6.50 21.59 19.13
CA PRO A 4 -5.17 21.52 18.53
C PRO A 4 -5.27 21.34 17.01
N ASP A 5 -4.35 21.99 16.29
CA ASP A 5 -4.19 21.81 14.84
C ASP A 5 -3.83 20.35 14.52
N LEU A 6 -4.24 19.83 13.36
CA LEU A 6 -3.98 18.44 12.97
C LEU A 6 -2.47 18.16 12.90
N VAL A 7 -1.69 19.14 12.48
CA VAL A 7 -0.21 19.05 12.47
C VAL A 7 0.37 18.95 13.87
N ASP A 8 -0.19 19.67 14.85
CA ASP A 8 0.27 19.58 16.25
C ASP A 8 0.01 18.18 16.82
N ILE A 9 -1.14 17.57 16.46
CA ILE A 9 -1.45 16.18 16.83
C ILE A 9 -0.43 15.23 16.20
N VAL A 10 -0.10 15.40 14.92
CA VAL A 10 0.93 14.59 14.26
C VAL A 10 2.28 14.73 14.96
N LYS A 11 2.73 15.95 15.25
CA LYS A 11 4.00 16.20 15.94
C LYS A 11 4.02 15.59 17.35
N GLN A 12 2.87 15.55 18.03
CA GLN A 12 2.75 14.93 19.35
C GLN A 12 2.81 13.40 19.28
N LEU A 13 2.13 12.77 18.32
CA LEU A 13 2.06 11.31 18.17
C LEU A 13 3.31 10.73 17.49
N TYR A 14 3.93 11.51 16.60
CA TYR A 14 5.03 11.12 15.73
C TYR A 14 6.14 12.19 15.77
N PRO A 15 6.80 12.40 16.92
CA PRO A 15 7.76 13.49 17.11
C PRO A 15 8.96 13.47 16.16
N ASP A 16 9.32 12.28 15.66
CA ASP A 16 10.44 12.07 14.75
C ASP A 16 9.99 11.97 13.28
N ALA A 17 8.77 12.41 12.93
CA ALA A 17 8.22 12.23 11.58
C ALA A 17 9.08 12.85 10.46
N LEU A 18 9.95 13.82 10.81
CA LEU A 18 10.90 14.48 9.90
C LEU A 18 12.26 13.79 9.81
N THR A 19 12.55 12.82 10.67
CA THR A 19 13.88 12.22 10.81
C THR A 19 13.90 10.70 10.69
N ARG A 20 12.75 10.02 10.78
CA ARG A 20 12.66 8.55 10.64
C ARG A 20 11.41 8.09 9.91
N THR A 21 11.41 6.81 9.56
CA THR A 21 10.24 6.12 9.01
C THR A 21 9.24 5.70 10.09
N TYR A 22 7.95 5.86 9.80
CA TYR A 22 6.85 5.30 10.59
C TYR A 22 5.96 4.41 9.72
N ILE A 23 5.59 3.23 10.24
CA ILE A 23 4.52 2.39 9.70
C ILE A 23 3.29 2.56 10.59
N VAL A 24 2.12 2.81 9.99
CA VAL A 24 0.86 3.04 10.69
C VAL A 24 -0.25 2.14 10.12
N PRO A 25 -0.85 1.27 10.94
CA PRO A 25 -0.53 1.02 12.35
C PRO A 25 0.87 0.40 12.56
N PRO A 26 1.52 0.61 13.71
CA PRO A 26 2.85 0.08 14.00
C PRO A 26 2.88 -1.44 14.17
N VAL A 27 1.71 -2.06 14.37
CA VAL A 27 1.53 -3.50 14.43
C VAL A 27 0.43 -3.85 13.43
N HIS A 28 0.77 -4.69 12.45
CA HIS A 28 -0.23 -5.26 11.55
C HIS A 28 -1.04 -6.32 12.33
N LEU A 29 -2.35 -6.12 12.37
CA LEU A 29 -3.28 -7.05 12.98
C LEU A 29 -3.88 -7.93 11.88
N ALA A 30 -3.41 -9.17 11.81
CA ALA A 30 -3.96 -10.13 10.87
C ALA A 30 -5.46 -10.33 11.12
N ARG A 31 -6.22 -10.53 10.04
CA ARG A 31 -7.60 -10.97 10.08
C ARG A 31 -7.60 -12.42 10.55
N VAL A 32 -7.68 -12.59 11.87
CA VAL A 32 -7.82 -13.91 12.48
C VAL A 32 -9.21 -14.42 12.12
N PRO A 33 -9.34 -15.55 11.41
CA PRO A 33 -10.64 -16.13 11.19
C PRO A 33 -11.12 -16.72 12.53
N TYR A 34 -12.28 -16.27 13.00
CA TYR A 34 -12.96 -16.80 14.18
C TYR A 34 -14.47 -16.85 13.91
N ASN A 35 -15.15 -17.78 14.58
CA ASN A 35 -16.60 -17.80 14.67
C ASN A 35 -17.02 -17.23 16.03
N THR A 36 -18.24 -16.72 16.10
CA THR A 36 -18.90 -16.46 17.39
C THR A 36 -19.86 -17.62 17.66
N ASP A 37 -19.80 -18.18 18.86
CA ASP A 37 -20.77 -19.15 19.36
C ASP A 37 -21.36 -18.66 20.68
N THR A 38 -22.50 -19.19 21.10
CA THR A 38 -23.16 -18.80 22.35
C THR A 38 -23.10 -19.95 23.33
N VAL A 39 -22.57 -19.70 24.54
CA VAL A 39 -22.55 -20.70 25.60
C VAL A 39 -24.00 -20.98 26.06
N PRO A 40 -24.48 -22.23 25.93
CA PRO A 40 -25.85 -22.57 26.32
C PRO A 40 -26.09 -22.30 27.80
N GLY A 41 -27.23 -21.68 28.12
CA GLY A 41 -27.65 -21.39 29.49
C GLY A 41 -27.11 -20.08 30.09
N THR A 42 -26.04 -19.50 29.54
CA THR A 42 -25.53 -18.18 29.96
C THR A 42 -25.83 -17.08 28.93
N GLY A 43 -26.02 -17.44 27.66
CA GLY A 43 -26.21 -16.47 26.58
C GLY A 43 -24.95 -15.69 26.24
N GLN A 44 -23.80 -16.10 26.77
CA GLN A 44 -22.52 -15.41 26.56
C GLN A 44 -21.94 -15.78 25.19
N GLU A 45 -21.64 -14.77 24.38
CA GLU A 45 -20.89 -14.94 23.13
C GLU A 45 -19.41 -15.27 23.42
N VAL A 46 -18.91 -16.30 22.75
CA VAL A 46 -17.51 -16.74 22.80
C VAL A 46 -16.93 -16.82 21.39
N LEU A 47 -15.63 -16.53 21.27
CA LEU A 47 -14.89 -16.69 20.02
C LEU A 47 -14.39 -18.13 19.90
N VAL A 48 -14.76 -18.81 18.82
CA VAL A 48 -14.40 -20.20 18.54
C VAL A 48 -13.53 -20.25 17.30
N LEU A 49 -12.52 -21.12 17.34
CA LEU A 49 -11.67 -21.37 16.18
C LEU A 49 -12.51 -21.96 15.04
N PRO A 50 -12.32 -21.51 13.78
CA PRO A 50 -13.06 -22.05 12.65
C PRO A 50 -12.71 -23.51 12.39
N SER A 51 -13.65 -24.25 11.81
CA SER A 51 -13.36 -25.60 11.32
C SER A 51 -12.33 -25.59 10.20
N SER A 52 -11.69 -26.73 9.92
CA SER A 52 -10.70 -26.86 8.84
C SER A 52 -11.23 -26.41 7.47
N GLU A 53 -12.50 -26.68 7.16
CA GLU A 53 -13.14 -26.22 5.91
C GLU A 53 -13.33 -24.69 5.86
N GLN A 54 -13.65 -24.08 7.01
CA GLN A 54 -13.77 -22.62 7.10
C GLN A 54 -12.41 -21.94 7.01
N LEU A 55 -11.36 -22.53 7.60
CA LEU A 55 -9.99 -22.06 7.45
C LEU A 55 -9.55 -22.11 5.98
N GLN A 56 -9.90 -23.16 5.24
CA GLN A 56 -9.63 -23.22 3.79
C GLN A 56 -10.33 -22.09 3.03
N LYS A 57 -11.57 -21.73 3.39
CA LYS A 57 -12.28 -20.59 2.78
C LYS A 57 -11.64 -19.24 3.11
N GLN A 58 -10.98 -19.13 4.26
CA GLN A 58 -10.29 -17.92 4.73
C GLN A 58 -8.81 -17.88 4.33
N GLN A 59 -8.32 -18.91 3.64
CA GLN A 59 -6.90 -19.03 3.27
C GLN A 59 -6.43 -17.84 2.44
N GLY A 60 -7.28 -17.28 1.58
CA GLY A 60 -6.95 -16.06 0.82
C GLY A 60 -6.64 -14.85 1.72
N ASN A 61 -7.43 -14.64 2.79
CA ASN A 61 -7.24 -13.54 3.74
C ASN A 61 -5.93 -13.72 4.52
N ILE A 62 -5.65 -14.93 5.02
CA ILE A 62 -4.41 -15.26 5.72
C ILE A 62 -3.18 -15.00 4.82
N GLN A 63 -3.28 -15.35 3.54
CA GLN A 63 -2.19 -15.11 2.59
C GLN A 63 -1.97 -13.63 2.29
N ALA A 64 -3.05 -12.87 2.17
CA ALA A 64 -3.00 -11.42 1.98
C ALA A 64 -2.37 -10.73 3.21
N ASP A 65 -2.77 -11.09 4.43
CA ASP A 65 -2.20 -10.51 5.66
C ASP A 65 -0.70 -10.80 5.78
N PHE A 66 -0.29 -12.02 5.45
CA PHE A 66 1.14 -12.36 5.44
C PHE A 66 1.90 -11.55 4.39
N ALA A 67 1.34 -11.38 3.18
CA ALA A 67 1.95 -10.56 2.14
C ALA A 67 2.06 -9.09 2.59
N GLN A 68 1.02 -8.57 3.25
CA GLN A 68 0.99 -7.24 3.83
C GLN A 68 2.12 -7.06 4.85
N GLN A 69 2.17 -7.93 5.86
CA GLN A 69 3.19 -7.89 6.90
C GLN A 69 4.61 -8.04 6.34
N HIS A 70 4.79 -8.93 5.35
CA HIS A 70 6.07 -9.16 4.68
C HIS A 70 6.57 -7.88 3.99
N VAL A 71 5.70 -7.20 3.23
CA VAL A 71 6.06 -5.94 2.56
C VAL A 71 6.34 -4.82 3.58
N LEU A 72 5.47 -4.65 4.58
CA LEU A 72 5.64 -3.62 5.60
C LEU A 72 6.95 -3.79 6.38
N HIS A 73 7.34 -5.02 6.71
CA HIS A 73 8.61 -5.28 7.39
C HIS A 73 9.81 -4.89 6.53
N ASN A 74 9.79 -5.21 5.23
CA ASN A 74 10.87 -4.81 4.32
C ASN A 74 10.94 -3.29 4.15
N LEU A 75 9.80 -2.60 4.06
CA LEU A 75 9.76 -1.13 4.00
C LEU A 75 10.26 -0.48 5.29
N GLN A 76 9.95 -1.03 6.46
CA GLN A 76 10.51 -0.56 7.73
C GLN A 76 12.04 -0.68 7.72
N GLN A 77 12.58 -1.82 7.27
CA GLN A 77 14.03 -2.03 7.17
C GLN A 77 14.69 -1.09 6.15
N LEU A 78 14.01 -0.79 5.04
CA LEU A 78 14.45 0.22 4.07
C LEU A 78 14.53 1.60 4.74
N GLY A 79 13.52 1.99 5.52
CA GLY A 79 13.53 3.23 6.30
C GLY A 79 14.68 3.30 7.31
N ASP A 80 14.79 2.27 8.15
CA ASP A 80 15.76 2.22 9.26
C ASP A 80 17.21 2.21 8.77
N SER A 81 17.49 1.41 7.73
CA SER A 81 18.85 1.20 7.24
C SER A 81 19.23 2.13 6.10
N GLY A 82 18.27 2.46 5.22
CA GLY A 82 18.45 3.38 4.09
C GLY A 82 18.36 4.86 4.50
N LYS A 83 17.91 5.14 5.74
CA LYS A 83 17.65 6.50 6.25
C LYS A 83 16.60 7.25 5.43
N GLU A 84 15.66 6.52 4.84
CA GLU A 84 14.50 7.12 4.19
C GLU A 84 13.56 7.67 5.26
N VAL A 85 13.01 8.86 5.00
CA VAL A 85 12.07 9.52 5.91
C VAL A 85 10.70 9.47 5.25
N MET A 86 9.89 8.50 5.69
CA MET A 86 8.54 8.29 5.16
C MET A 86 7.53 7.95 6.24
N PHE A 87 6.29 8.32 5.95
CA PHE A 87 5.12 7.91 6.69
C PHE A 87 4.33 6.92 5.85
N VAL A 88 4.30 5.66 6.28
CA VAL A 88 3.64 4.56 5.56
C VAL A 88 2.34 4.25 6.28
N VAL A 89 1.22 4.43 5.58
CA VAL A 89 -0.11 4.06 6.06
C VAL A 89 -0.56 2.81 5.33
N SER A 90 -0.95 1.77 6.07
CA SER A 90 -1.44 0.51 5.49
C SER A 90 -2.93 0.32 5.72
N GLU A 91 -3.59 -0.35 4.76
CA GLU A 91 -5.01 -0.78 4.84
C GLU A 91 -5.98 0.39 5.13
N LEU A 92 -5.72 1.55 4.53
CA LEU A 92 -6.54 2.75 4.71
C LEU A 92 -7.72 2.74 3.73
N ASN A 93 -8.91 2.41 4.24
CA ASN A 93 -10.13 2.52 3.46
C ASN A 93 -10.37 3.95 2.96
N PHE A 94 -10.75 4.10 1.68
CA PHE A 94 -11.04 5.41 1.11
C PHE A 94 -12.11 6.15 1.89
N LYS A 95 -13.17 5.44 2.32
CA LYS A 95 -14.25 6.03 3.13
C LYS A 95 -13.79 6.54 4.51
N ASP A 96 -12.65 6.10 5.03
CA ASP A 96 -12.24 6.37 6.41
C ASP A 96 -11.32 7.59 6.54
N TYR A 97 -10.52 7.91 5.51
CA TYR A 97 -9.64 9.10 5.58
C TYR A 97 -10.47 10.37 5.75
N LEU A 98 -10.03 11.22 6.69
CA LEU A 98 -10.68 12.50 7.04
C LEU A 98 -12.16 12.43 7.50
N ASN A 99 -12.72 11.23 7.73
CA ASN A 99 -14.15 11.04 8.04
C ASN A 99 -14.44 10.65 9.50
N LYS A 100 -13.42 10.63 10.37
CA LYS A 100 -13.63 10.33 11.80
C LYS A 100 -14.37 11.48 12.50
N PRO A 101 -15.48 11.21 13.24
CA PRO A 101 -16.28 12.25 13.90
C PRO A 101 -15.49 13.15 14.85
N PHE A 102 -14.49 12.58 15.54
CA PHE A 102 -13.63 13.30 16.48
C PHE A 102 -12.89 14.48 15.83
N TYR A 103 -12.50 14.35 14.55
CA TYR A 103 -11.78 15.38 13.80
C TYR A 103 -12.67 16.21 12.86
N ALA A 104 -13.99 15.99 12.84
CA ALA A 104 -14.90 16.55 11.83
C ALA A 104 -14.85 18.09 11.73
N LYS A 105 -14.57 18.79 12.85
CA LYS A 105 -14.41 20.25 12.88
C LYS A 105 -13.19 20.75 12.08
N HIS A 106 -12.12 19.95 12.02
CA HIS A 106 -10.88 20.29 11.29
C HIS A 106 -10.95 19.77 9.85
N THR A 107 -11.62 18.65 9.61
CA THR A 107 -11.66 18.03 8.29
C THR A 107 -12.80 18.50 7.39
N GLY A 108 -13.76 19.30 7.90
CA GLY A 108 -14.98 19.67 7.19
C GLY A 108 -14.77 20.31 5.81
N LYS A 109 -13.64 21.01 5.62
CA LYS A 109 -13.27 21.67 4.35
C LYS A 109 -12.23 20.91 3.53
N LEU A 110 -11.66 19.84 4.06
CA LEU A 110 -10.60 19.09 3.40
C LEU A 110 -11.17 18.19 2.29
N PRO A 111 -10.40 17.90 1.23
CA PRO A 111 -10.81 16.98 0.18
C PRO A 111 -11.10 15.59 0.72
N LYS A 112 -12.33 15.12 0.52
CA LYS A 112 -12.84 13.81 0.95
C LYS A 112 -13.30 12.97 -0.24
N PRO A 113 -13.48 11.65 -0.10
CA PRO A 113 -14.03 10.82 -1.18
C PRO A 113 -15.41 11.31 -1.65
N ALA A 114 -16.20 11.88 -0.73
CA ALA A 114 -17.51 12.45 -1.04
C ALA A 114 -17.46 13.70 -1.93
N THR A 115 -16.31 14.38 -1.97
CA THR A 115 -16.08 15.61 -2.72
C THR A 115 -15.34 15.38 -4.04
N LEU A 116 -15.11 14.11 -4.42
CA LEU A 116 -14.50 13.79 -5.71
C LEU A 116 -15.27 14.44 -6.88
N PRO A 117 -14.55 15.03 -7.85
CA PRO A 117 -15.13 15.56 -9.09
C PRO A 117 -16.02 14.53 -9.77
N LYS A 118 -17.12 14.97 -10.40
CA LYS A 118 -18.15 14.07 -10.97
C LYS A 118 -17.55 13.07 -11.95
N GLU A 119 -16.58 13.52 -12.73
CA GLU A 119 -15.85 12.80 -13.76
C GLU A 119 -15.07 11.62 -13.15
N LEU A 120 -14.60 11.77 -11.91
CA LEU A 120 -13.79 10.79 -11.19
C LEU A 120 -14.59 9.92 -10.21
N ARG A 121 -15.90 10.16 -10.03
CA ARG A 121 -16.74 9.40 -9.10
C ARG A 121 -16.87 7.92 -9.44
N HIS A 122 -16.58 7.52 -10.68
CA HIS A 122 -16.55 6.11 -11.09
C HIS A 122 -15.41 5.32 -10.40
N HIS A 123 -14.36 6.00 -9.91
CA HIS A 123 -13.36 5.41 -9.01
C HIS A 123 -13.92 5.17 -7.59
N GLY A 124 -15.10 5.71 -7.28
CA GLY A 124 -15.94 5.34 -6.14
C GLY A 124 -15.39 5.70 -4.77
N LYS A 125 -16.18 5.43 -3.72
CA LYS A 125 -15.75 5.44 -2.31
C LYS A 125 -15.31 4.07 -1.80
N GLN A 126 -15.40 3.05 -2.66
CA GLN A 126 -15.15 1.66 -2.33
C GLN A 126 -13.73 1.29 -2.74
N GLY A 127 -13.01 0.70 -1.79
CA GLY A 127 -11.59 0.38 -1.90
C GLY A 127 -10.81 1.04 -0.77
N ASP A 128 -9.52 0.77 -0.79
CA ASP A 128 -8.55 1.08 0.22
C ASP A 128 -7.18 1.29 -0.42
N PHE A 129 -6.28 1.89 0.34
CA PHE A 129 -4.87 1.82 0.08
C PHE A 129 -4.32 0.58 0.79
N ASP A 130 -3.87 -0.44 0.06
CA ASP A 130 -3.05 -1.51 0.66
C ASP A 130 -1.82 -0.86 1.33
N ILE A 131 -1.13 0.03 0.59
CA ILE A 131 -0.08 0.91 1.10
C ILE A 131 -0.20 2.33 0.50
N LEU A 132 -0.06 3.32 1.37
CA LEU A 132 0.15 4.73 1.05
C LEU A 132 1.45 5.20 1.73
N VAL A 133 2.47 5.52 0.95
CA VAL A 133 3.73 6.10 1.44
C VAL A 133 3.76 7.59 1.15
N ILE A 134 3.94 8.39 2.20
CA ILE A 134 4.20 9.82 2.11
C ILE A 134 5.70 10.00 2.40
N HIS A 135 6.50 10.26 1.37
CA HIS A 135 7.94 10.46 1.52
C HIS A 135 8.28 11.94 1.64
N ARG A 136 9.15 12.29 2.59
CA ARG A 136 9.53 13.68 2.90
C ARG A 136 10.08 14.44 1.68
N LEU A 137 10.80 13.75 0.79
CA LEU A 137 11.50 14.38 -0.34
C LEU A 137 10.90 14.08 -1.72
N TYR A 138 10.13 13.00 -1.86
CA TYR A 138 9.82 12.44 -3.18
C TYR A 138 8.32 12.46 -3.50
N GLY A 139 7.46 12.77 -2.53
CA GLY A 139 6.02 12.85 -2.72
C GLY A 139 5.32 11.58 -2.26
N ILE A 140 4.27 11.20 -2.96
CA ILE A 140 3.43 10.07 -2.56
C ILE A 140 3.73 8.86 -3.44
N LEU A 141 3.78 7.68 -2.84
CA LEU A 141 3.75 6.40 -3.53
C LEU A 141 2.52 5.63 -3.03
N VAL A 142 1.65 5.20 -3.94
CA VAL A 142 0.57 4.25 -3.64
C VAL A 142 0.99 2.86 -4.12
N GLY A 143 0.70 1.84 -3.33
CA GLY A 143 1.08 0.47 -3.61
C GLY A 143 -0.10 -0.48 -3.43
N GLU A 144 -0.20 -1.45 -4.35
CA GLU A 144 -1.13 -2.58 -4.24
C GLU A 144 -0.33 -3.86 -3.99
N ILE A 145 -0.71 -4.60 -2.94
CA ILE A 145 -0.03 -5.82 -2.53
C ILE A 145 -0.87 -7.01 -2.99
N LYS A 146 -0.23 -7.99 -3.63
CA LYS A 146 -0.93 -9.21 -4.08
C LYS A 146 -0.15 -10.46 -3.69
N SER A 147 -0.84 -11.37 -3.01
CA SER A 147 -0.26 -12.63 -2.49
C SER A 147 -0.21 -13.77 -3.52
N VAL A 148 -0.43 -13.48 -4.79
CA VAL A 148 -0.36 -14.48 -5.87
C VAL A 148 1.06 -15.04 -6.00
N GLY A 149 1.20 -16.33 -6.34
CA GLY A 149 2.48 -17.03 -6.39
C GLY A 149 2.92 -17.72 -5.08
N LYS A 150 2.19 -17.52 -3.97
CA LYS A 150 2.52 -18.15 -2.69
C LYS A 150 2.35 -19.67 -2.72
N THR A 151 1.26 -20.16 -3.30
CA THR A 151 0.98 -21.60 -3.46
C THR A 151 1.27 -22.05 -4.89
N GLU A 152 1.57 -23.33 -5.08
CA GLU A 152 1.85 -23.89 -6.42
C GLU A 152 0.73 -23.59 -7.43
N ALA A 153 -0.54 -23.77 -7.04
CA ALA A 153 -1.69 -23.47 -7.89
C ALA A 153 -1.74 -21.98 -8.31
N SER A 154 -1.35 -21.07 -7.41
CA SER A 154 -1.34 -19.63 -7.68
C SER A 154 -0.09 -19.14 -8.43
N ARG A 155 0.90 -20.01 -8.69
CA ARG A 155 2.10 -19.67 -9.48
C ARG A 155 1.88 -19.78 -10.98
N ALA A 156 0.77 -20.38 -11.41
CA ALA A 156 0.42 -20.43 -12.82
C ALA A 156 0.27 -19.01 -13.37
N ASP A 157 0.92 -18.74 -14.52
CA ASP A 157 0.91 -17.41 -15.14
C ASP A 157 -0.51 -16.91 -15.40
N THR A 158 -1.45 -17.80 -15.74
CA THR A 158 -2.86 -17.46 -15.96
C THR A 158 -3.55 -16.88 -14.72
N GLU A 159 -3.18 -17.32 -13.52
CA GLU A 159 -3.70 -16.77 -12.26
C GLU A 159 -3.01 -15.45 -11.92
N VAL A 160 -1.68 -15.36 -12.14
CA VAL A 160 -0.91 -14.13 -11.97
C VAL A 160 -1.46 -13.01 -12.87
N VAL A 161 -1.73 -13.31 -14.15
CA VAL A 161 -2.34 -12.39 -15.13
C VAL A 161 -3.66 -11.81 -14.61
N LYS A 162 -4.58 -12.67 -14.15
CA LYS A 162 -5.89 -12.24 -13.63
C LYS A 162 -5.75 -11.33 -12.41
N VAL A 163 -4.80 -11.63 -11.53
CA VAL A 163 -4.57 -10.86 -10.30
C VAL A 163 -3.95 -9.50 -10.63
N ILE A 164 -2.96 -9.44 -11.52
CA ILE A 164 -2.31 -8.19 -11.94
C ILE A 164 -3.30 -7.29 -12.67
N ASP A 165 -4.13 -7.81 -13.58
CA ASP A 165 -5.17 -7.02 -14.28
C ASP A 165 -6.10 -6.30 -13.30
N LYS A 166 -6.50 -6.99 -12.22
CA LYS A 166 -7.33 -6.39 -11.15
C LYS A 166 -6.54 -5.39 -10.32
N ALA A 167 -5.30 -5.72 -9.95
CA ALA A 167 -4.45 -4.88 -9.12
C ALA A 167 -4.16 -3.53 -9.79
N VAL A 168 -3.89 -3.51 -11.09
CA VAL A 168 -3.68 -2.27 -11.86
C VAL A 168 -4.90 -1.35 -11.79
N LYS A 169 -6.11 -1.90 -11.94
CA LYS A 169 -7.36 -1.12 -11.83
C LYS A 169 -7.58 -0.56 -10.42
N GLN A 170 -7.15 -1.27 -9.38
CA GLN A 170 -7.19 -0.76 -8.01
C GLN A 170 -6.16 0.34 -7.81
N LEU A 171 -4.94 0.13 -8.31
CA LEU A 171 -3.83 1.08 -8.20
C LEU A 171 -4.16 2.43 -8.84
N ASP A 172 -4.85 2.43 -9.99
CA ASP A 172 -5.34 3.67 -10.63
C ASP A 172 -6.40 4.39 -9.78
N LYS A 173 -7.24 3.66 -9.03
CA LYS A 173 -8.16 4.28 -8.05
C LYS A 173 -7.37 4.90 -6.90
N CYS A 174 -6.39 4.20 -6.36
CA CYS A 174 -5.55 4.72 -5.27
C CYS A 174 -4.88 6.04 -5.68
N GLU A 175 -4.32 6.13 -6.88
CA GLU A 175 -3.73 7.37 -7.38
C GLU A 175 -4.73 8.53 -7.45
N VAL A 176 -5.95 8.28 -7.94
CA VAL A 176 -7.03 9.28 -7.97
C VAL A 176 -7.35 9.78 -6.56
N HIS A 177 -7.49 8.88 -5.59
CA HIS A 177 -7.76 9.25 -4.20
C HIS A 177 -6.59 10.00 -3.56
N ALA A 178 -5.35 9.57 -3.78
CA ALA A 178 -4.16 10.23 -3.25
C ALA A 178 -3.99 11.65 -3.82
N ARG A 179 -4.19 11.84 -5.13
CA ARG A 179 -4.17 13.18 -5.76
C ARG A 179 -5.30 14.07 -5.23
N HIS A 180 -6.50 13.52 -5.10
CA HIS A 180 -7.64 14.27 -4.56
C HIS A 180 -7.38 14.71 -3.12
N MET A 181 -6.84 13.80 -2.30
CA MET A 181 -6.52 14.02 -0.89
C MET A 181 -5.58 15.19 -0.67
N VAL A 182 -4.74 15.59 -1.63
CA VAL A 182 -3.80 16.73 -1.49
C VAL A 182 -4.08 17.89 -2.44
N SER A 183 -5.21 17.86 -3.16
CA SER A 183 -5.49 18.76 -4.28
C SER A 183 -5.57 20.25 -3.94
N ASP A 184 -5.90 20.59 -2.70
CA ASP A 184 -6.03 21.96 -2.16
C ASP A 184 -4.71 22.54 -1.63
N ILE A 185 -3.75 21.70 -1.22
CA ILE A 185 -2.44 22.15 -0.66
C ILE A 185 -1.26 21.91 -1.59
N ALA A 186 -1.34 20.91 -2.46
CA ALA A 186 -0.28 20.54 -3.37
C ALA A 186 -0.84 20.01 -4.70
N PRO A 187 -1.61 20.83 -5.46
CA PRO A 187 -2.06 20.44 -6.79
C PRO A 187 -0.85 20.12 -7.67
N GLY A 188 -0.83 18.91 -8.23
CA GLY A 188 0.26 18.41 -9.05
C GLY A 188 1.45 17.84 -8.27
N LEU A 189 1.32 17.57 -6.97
CA LEU A 189 2.29 16.74 -6.24
C LEU A 189 2.49 15.41 -6.98
N THR A 190 3.74 14.95 -7.05
CA THR A 190 4.04 13.69 -7.70
C THR A 190 3.45 12.53 -6.90
N VAL A 191 2.53 11.79 -7.52
CA VAL A 191 1.98 10.53 -7.01
C VAL A 191 2.46 9.41 -7.92
N ARG A 192 3.23 8.48 -7.35
CA ARG A 192 3.74 7.30 -8.05
C ARG A 192 2.93 6.06 -7.66
N LYS A 193 3.01 5.04 -8.50
CA LYS A 193 2.30 3.77 -8.35
C LYS A 193 3.29 2.62 -8.40
N THR A 194 3.05 1.58 -7.59
CA THR A 194 3.80 0.32 -7.66
C THR A 194 2.92 -0.88 -7.37
N LEU A 195 3.29 -2.03 -7.91
CA LEU A 195 2.80 -3.33 -7.46
C LEU A 195 3.83 -3.94 -6.52
N PHE A 196 3.36 -4.49 -5.40
CA PHE A 196 4.14 -5.33 -4.51
C PHE A 196 3.72 -6.78 -4.72
N LEU A 197 4.63 -7.59 -5.25
CA LEU A 197 4.41 -8.97 -5.66
C LEU A 197 5.39 -9.89 -4.91
N PRO A 198 5.21 -10.10 -3.59
CA PRO A 198 6.18 -10.79 -2.73
C PRO A 198 6.48 -12.24 -3.12
N TYR A 199 5.69 -12.85 -4.01
CA TYR A 199 5.87 -14.24 -4.44
C TYR A 199 5.90 -14.42 -5.96
N VAL A 200 6.01 -13.33 -6.72
CA VAL A 200 6.24 -13.35 -8.17
C VAL A 200 7.60 -12.71 -8.43
N SER A 201 8.48 -13.41 -9.13
CA SER A 201 9.78 -12.87 -9.50
C SER A 201 9.68 -11.94 -10.71
N GLN A 202 10.68 -11.06 -10.87
CA GLN A 202 10.81 -10.21 -12.04
C GLN A 202 10.88 -11.05 -13.33
N ALA A 203 11.59 -12.18 -13.30
CA ALA A 203 11.67 -13.08 -14.45
C ALA A 203 10.31 -13.68 -14.83
N GLN A 204 9.47 -14.01 -13.85
CA GLN A 204 8.10 -14.46 -14.12
C GLN A 204 7.24 -13.32 -14.66
N LEU A 205 7.27 -12.16 -14.03
CA LEU A 205 6.51 -10.99 -14.46
C LEU A 205 6.89 -10.57 -15.89
N GLN A 206 8.20 -10.52 -16.19
CA GLN A 206 8.73 -10.20 -17.52
C GLN A 206 8.17 -11.15 -18.57
N ARG A 207 8.28 -12.47 -18.34
CA ARG A 207 7.75 -13.48 -19.24
C ARG A 207 6.25 -13.34 -19.48
N ILE A 208 5.48 -13.00 -18.44
CA ILE A 208 4.03 -12.75 -18.56
C ILE A 208 3.75 -11.53 -19.44
N LEU A 209 4.51 -10.44 -19.26
CA LEU A 209 4.32 -9.19 -19.99
C LEU A 209 4.85 -9.24 -21.43
N ASP A 210 5.81 -10.11 -21.72
CA ASP A 210 6.36 -10.33 -23.06
C ASP A 210 5.52 -11.31 -23.90
N ASP A 211 4.61 -12.07 -23.26
CA ASP A 211 3.69 -12.96 -23.98
C ASP A 211 2.69 -12.13 -24.80
N GLU A 212 2.67 -12.34 -26.12
CA GLU A 212 1.81 -11.62 -27.06
C GLU A 212 0.33 -11.73 -26.73
N THR A 213 -0.10 -12.83 -26.10
CA THR A 213 -1.49 -13.02 -25.67
C THR A 213 -1.90 -12.06 -24.54
N ASN A 214 -0.91 -11.51 -23.82
CA ASN A 214 -1.09 -10.59 -22.70
C ASN A 214 -0.84 -9.11 -23.07
N PHE A 215 -0.79 -8.76 -24.36
CA PHE A 215 -0.54 -7.37 -24.81
C PHE A 215 -1.41 -6.30 -24.11
N LYS A 216 -2.70 -6.60 -23.88
CA LYS A 216 -3.61 -5.68 -23.16
C LYS A 216 -3.20 -5.48 -21.69
N LEU A 217 -2.78 -6.56 -21.02
CA LEU A 217 -2.27 -6.49 -19.66
C LEU A 217 -0.98 -5.68 -19.63
N GLN A 218 -0.04 -5.98 -20.53
CA GLN A 218 1.21 -5.24 -20.67
C GLN A 218 0.95 -3.74 -20.83
N GLN A 219 0.06 -3.35 -21.75
CA GLN A 219 -0.30 -1.95 -21.97
C GLN A 219 -0.88 -1.31 -20.70
N ALA A 220 -1.79 -2.00 -20.01
CA ALA A 220 -2.41 -1.50 -18.78
C ALA A 220 -1.37 -1.32 -17.66
N VAL A 221 -0.47 -2.28 -17.46
CA VAL A 221 0.61 -2.20 -16.46
C VAL A 221 1.57 -1.06 -16.81
N CYS A 222 2.01 -0.95 -18.07
CA CYS A 222 2.92 0.11 -18.50
C CYS A 222 2.29 1.49 -18.30
N GLN A 223 1.04 1.68 -18.75
CA GLN A 223 0.32 2.93 -18.60
C GLN A 223 0.11 3.30 -17.12
N SER A 224 -0.29 2.32 -16.29
CA SER A 224 -0.51 2.57 -14.88
C SER A 224 0.80 2.95 -14.18
N LEU A 225 1.90 2.24 -14.43
CA LEU A 225 3.18 2.52 -13.76
C LEU A 225 3.98 3.69 -14.35
N GLY A 226 3.56 4.20 -15.52
CA GLY A 226 4.27 5.23 -16.27
C GLY A 226 5.52 4.70 -16.98
N ALA A 227 5.52 3.42 -17.38
CA ALA A 227 6.64 2.77 -18.07
C ALA A 227 6.49 2.86 -19.60
N ALA A 228 7.61 2.96 -20.30
CA ALA A 228 7.65 2.96 -21.76
C ALA A 228 7.52 1.55 -22.37
N ASN A 229 7.91 0.51 -21.64
CA ASN A 229 7.87 -0.88 -22.10
C ASN A 229 7.77 -1.88 -20.93
N ALA A 230 7.63 -3.17 -21.25
CA ALA A 230 7.49 -4.25 -20.27
C ALA A 230 8.67 -4.35 -19.29
N ALA A 231 9.90 -4.18 -19.78
CA ALA A 231 11.10 -4.28 -18.95
C ALA A 231 11.16 -3.16 -17.91
N GLU A 232 10.86 -1.93 -18.31
CA GLU A 232 10.74 -0.82 -17.37
C GLU A 232 9.59 -1.06 -16.39
N ALA A 233 8.43 -1.55 -16.85
CA ALA A 233 7.30 -1.85 -15.98
C ALA A 233 7.65 -2.88 -14.88
N VAL A 234 8.42 -3.92 -15.23
CA VAL A 234 8.92 -4.93 -14.28
C VAL A 234 9.88 -4.30 -13.26
N GLN A 235 10.79 -3.43 -13.70
CA GLN A 235 11.72 -2.73 -12.80
C GLN A 235 11.01 -1.78 -11.83
N LEU A 236 9.85 -1.25 -12.21
CA LEU A 236 9.03 -0.39 -11.37
C LEU A 236 8.17 -1.17 -10.37
N CYS A 237 8.04 -2.49 -10.50
CA CYS A 237 7.36 -3.36 -9.54
C CYS A 237 8.34 -3.88 -8.47
N CYS A 238 7.87 -4.02 -7.23
CA CYS A 238 8.62 -4.66 -6.16
C CYS A 238 8.26 -6.16 -6.14
N CYS A 239 9.08 -6.97 -6.79
CA CYS A 239 8.91 -8.42 -6.90
C CYS A 239 9.60 -9.17 -5.74
N SER A 240 9.48 -10.49 -5.73
CA SER A 240 10.11 -11.34 -4.71
C SER A 240 11.64 -11.20 -4.65
N ASP A 241 12.27 -10.83 -5.76
CA ASP A 241 13.73 -10.66 -5.87
C ASP A 241 14.26 -9.48 -5.02
N GLN A 242 13.40 -8.51 -4.69
CA GLN A 242 13.72 -7.34 -3.88
C GLN A 242 13.36 -7.52 -2.40
N LEU A 243 12.75 -8.64 -2.01
CA LEU A 243 12.19 -8.85 -0.69
C LEU A 243 12.88 -10.01 0.03
N SER A 244 12.80 -10.01 1.35
CA SER A 244 13.27 -11.14 2.16
C SER A 244 12.52 -12.43 1.81
N GLN A 245 13.10 -13.59 2.14
CA GLN A 245 12.44 -14.87 1.89
C GLN A 245 11.15 -14.98 2.70
N PRO A 246 10.03 -15.46 2.12
CA PRO A 246 8.75 -15.53 2.82
C PRO A 246 8.82 -16.26 4.16
N ALA A 247 9.48 -17.41 4.23
CA ALA A 247 9.59 -18.23 5.44
C ALA A 247 10.37 -17.55 6.59
N SER A 248 11.14 -16.50 6.27
CA SER A 248 11.96 -15.75 7.21
C SER A 248 11.87 -14.26 6.90
N TYR A 249 10.66 -13.75 6.70
CA TYR A 249 10.44 -12.39 6.21
C TYR A 249 11.03 -11.30 7.12
N TRP A 250 11.14 -11.60 8.43
CA TRP A 250 11.77 -10.73 9.42
C TRP A 250 13.28 -10.58 9.23
N HIS A 251 13.92 -11.50 8.50
CA HIS A 251 15.35 -11.48 8.23
C HIS A 251 15.63 -10.79 6.89
N VAL A 252 15.89 -9.48 6.94
CA VAL A 252 16.34 -8.69 5.79
C VAL A 252 17.86 -8.64 5.80
N THR A 253 18.50 -9.35 4.85
CA THR A 253 19.96 -9.36 4.73
C THR A 253 20.47 -8.07 4.06
N PRO A 254 21.75 -7.69 4.20
CA PRO A 254 22.31 -6.55 3.48
C PRO A 254 22.16 -6.66 1.95
N ALA A 255 22.21 -7.88 1.39
CA ALA A 255 22.01 -8.10 -0.04
C ALA A 255 20.55 -7.81 -0.46
N VAL A 256 19.56 -8.29 0.32
CA VAL A 256 18.15 -7.97 0.09
C VAL A 256 17.91 -6.47 0.21
N LEU A 257 18.44 -5.85 1.25
CA LEU A 257 18.32 -4.41 1.44
C LEU A 257 18.93 -3.63 0.27
N SER A 258 20.07 -4.07 -0.28
CA SER A 258 20.66 -3.43 -1.45
C SER A 258 19.77 -3.53 -2.69
N GLN A 259 19.10 -4.68 -2.91
CA GLN A 259 18.14 -4.84 -4.00
C GLN A 259 16.90 -3.98 -3.79
N LEU A 260 16.36 -3.96 -2.57
CA LEU A 260 15.22 -3.14 -2.20
C LEU A 260 15.52 -1.64 -2.36
N SER A 261 16.68 -1.17 -1.92
CA SER A 261 17.13 0.21 -2.11
C SER A 261 17.31 0.57 -3.58
N THR A 262 17.82 -0.36 -4.41
CA THR A 262 17.95 -0.15 -5.85
C THR A 262 16.58 0.02 -6.51
N TRP A 263 15.62 -0.85 -6.17
CA TRP A 263 14.24 -0.71 -6.63
C TRP A 263 13.62 0.62 -6.15
N TRP A 264 13.80 0.98 -4.88
CA TRP A 264 13.27 2.22 -4.32
C TRP A 264 13.78 3.45 -5.08
N GLN A 265 15.09 3.53 -5.30
CA GLN A 265 15.71 4.62 -6.06
C GLN A 265 15.17 4.70 -7.48
N HIS A 266 15.02 3.56 -8.15
CA HIS A 266 14.47 3.49 -9.49
C HIS A 266 13.00 3.92 -9.53
N ARG A 267 12.15 3.39 -8.63
CA ARG A 267 10.73 3.73 -8.56
C ARG A 267 10.51 5.20 -8.22
N MET A 268 11.25 5.75 -7.28
CA MET A 268 11.14 7.17 -6.91
C MET A 268 11.84 8.09 -7.93
N ALA A 269 12.66 7.53 -8.82
CA ALA A 269 13.47 8.25 -9.81
C ALA A 269 14.33 9.36 -9.20
N CYS A 270 14.62 9.27 -7.89
CA CYS A 270 15.31 10.24 -7.02
C CYS A 270 15.04 11.73 -7.32
N THR A 271 13.89 12.06 -7.91
CA THR A 271 13.57 13.42 -8.28
C THR A 271 12.95 14.08 -7.06
N VAL A 272 13.78 14.87 -6.36
CA VAL A 272 13.33 15.67 -5.21
C VAL A 272 12.23 16.60 -5.71
N ASP A 273 11.05 16.53 -5.09
CA ASP A 273 9.99 17.48 -5.37
C ASP A 273 10.27 18.74 -4.55
N ALA A 274 10.83 19.77 -5.19
CA ALA A 274 11.23 21.01 -4.53
C ALA A 274 10.09 21.73 -3.79
N ARG A 275 8.83 21.32 -4.02
CA ARG A 275 7.66 21.85 -3.32
C ARG A 275 7.46 21.22 -1.94
N LEU A 276 8.03 20.04 -1.67
CA LEU A 276 7.91 19.34 -0.39
C LEU A 276 8.80 19.98 0.68
N THR A 277 8.26 21.02 1.31
CA THR A 277 8.77 21.54 2.57
C THR A 277 8.40 20.61 3.72
N ASP A 278 9.11 20.71 4.85
CA ASP A 278 8.79 19.96 6.07
C ASP A 278 7.35 20.23 6.54
N GLN A 279 6.88 21.48 6.39
CA GLN A 279 5.51 21.84 6.73
C GLN A 279 4.51 21.15 5.79
N LEU A 280 4.73 21.20 4.48
CA LEU A 280 3.85 20.53 3.53
C LEU A 280 3.81 19.01 3.74
N TYR A 281 4.95 18.39 4.03
CA TYR A 281 5.02 16.97 4.36
C TYR A 281 4.14 16.65 5.59
N LEU A 282 4.25 17.44 6.66
CA LEU A 282 3.42 17.25 7.86
C LEU A 282 1.93 17.55 7.59
N ASP A 283 1.60 18.53 6.76
CA ASP A 283 0.23 18.82 6.34
C ASP A 283 -0.40 17.65 5.56
N ILE A 284 0.40 16.90 4.81
CA ILE A 284 -0.04 15.68 4.11
C ILE A 284 -0.21 14.53 5.09
N VAL A 285 0.75 14.30 6.00
CA VAL A 285 0.66 13.26 7.04
C VAL A 285 -0.53 13.48 7.99
N ALA A 286 -0.91 14.73 8.21
CA ALA A 286 -2.03 15.11 9.07
C ALA A 286 -3.42 14.80 8.48
N ARG A 287 -3.50 14.36 7.22
CA ARG A 287 -4.75 14.02 6.53
C ARG A 287 -5.11 12.54 6.66
#